data_AF-T1HBN0-F1
#
_entry.id   AF-T1HBN0-F1
#
_cell.length_a   1.000
_cell.length_b   1.000
_cell.length_c   1.000
_cell.angle_alpha   90.00
_cell.angle_beta   90.00
_cell.angle_gamma   90.00
#
_symmetry.space_group_name_H-M   'P 1'
#
loop_
_entity.id
_entity.type
_entity.pdbx_description
1 polymer ?
#
loop_
_entity_poly.entity_id
_entity_poly.type
_entity_poly.pdbx_seq_one_letter_code
_entity_poly.pdbx_strand_id
1 'polypeptide(L)'
;MQFRFDGFFGFPGGIVDPGESPEEALNRELSEELGLSSLVEFSKDDRVMVHYNKYKLLLLHFFLKEVSFDDFREIELRSMCAPEYGNEVLGTVRVPLYTMTDGYSSDKSSEER
;
A
#
# COMPACT_ATOMS: atom_id res chain seq x y z
N MET A 1 -3.51 3.95 0.32
CA MET A 1 -3.65 2.94 -0.75
C MET A 1 -3.03 3.49 -2.02
N GLN A 2 -2.82 2.67 -3.03
CA GLN A 2 -2.29 3.07 -4.33
C GLN A 2 -3.16 2.57 -5.47
N PHE A 3 -3.23 3.35 -6.55
CA PHE A 3 -3.82 2.94 -7.82
C PHE A 3 -2.74 2.24 -8.65
N ARG A 4 -2.95 0.97 -8.98
CA ARG A 4 -1.96 0.13 -9.66
C ARG A 4 -2.11 0.19 -11.17
N PHE A 5 -1.05 -0.20 -11.89
CA PHE A 5 -1.04 -0.29 -13.36
C PHE A 5 -2.16 -1.16 -13.95
N ASP A 6 -2.65 -2.14 -13.18
CA ASP A 6 -3.73 -3.06 -13.57
C ASP A 6 -5.14 -2.46 -13.38
N GLY A 7 -5.24 -1.20 -12.94
CA GLY A 7 -6.50 -0.49 -12.74
C GLY A 7 -7.22 -0.80 -11.44
N PHE A 8 -6.59 -1.52 -10.50
CA PHE A 8 -7.15 -1.81 -9.19
C PHE A 8 -6.49 -0.99 -8.08
N PHE A 9 -7.23 -0.80 -6.98
CA PHE A 9 -6.66 -0.27 -5.75
C PHE A 9 -5.97 -1.38 -4.96
N GLY A 10 -4.75 -1.11 -4.51
CA GLY A 10 -3.96 -2.00 -3.68
C GLY A 10 -3.30 -1.28 -2.52
N PHE A 11 -2.66 -2.08 -1.66
CA PHE A 11 -1.64 -1.56 -0.75
C PHE A 11 -0.28 -1.59 -1.45
N PRO A 12 0.64 -0.70 -1.06
CA PRO A 12 2.05 -0.78 -1.43
C PRO A 12 2.67 -2.11 -1.01
N GLY A 13 3.58 -2.62 -1.82
CA GLY A 13 4.27 -3.89 -1.64
C GLY A 13 4.17 -4.80 -2.88
N GLY A 14 4.94 -5.88 -2.85
CA GLY A 14 5.10 -6.76 -4.00
C GLY A 14 5.42 -8.21 -3.63
N ILE A 15 6.10 -8.90 -4.54
CA ILE A 15 6.45 -10.31 -4.41
C ILE A 15 7.76 -10.43 -3.61
N VAL A 16 7.84 -11.46 -2.78
CA VAL A 16 9.06 -11.80 -2.04
C VAL A 16 10.00 -12.57 -2.96
N ASP A 17 11.21 -12.06 -3.17
CA ASP A 17 12.21 -12.72 -4.01
C ASP A 17 12.91 -13.88 -3.28
N PRO A 18 13.48 -14.85 -4.01
CA PRO A 18 14.19 -15.97 -3.41
C PRO A 18 15.34 -15.51 -2.50
N GLY A 19 15.26 -15.87 -1.22
CA GLY A 19 16.28 -15.55 -0.22
C GLY A 19 15.94 -14.34 0.65
N GLU A 20 14.91 -13.58 0.31
CA GLU A 20 14.39 -12.50 1.15
C GLU A 20 13.40 -13.03 2.20
N SER A 21 13.40 -12.40 3.38
CA SER A 21 12.27 -12.45 4.28
C SER A 21 11.14 -11.53 3.80
N PRO A 22 9.88 -11.77 4.20
CA PRO A 22 8.77 -10.87 3.86
C PRO A 22 9.00 -9.42 4.27
N GLU A 23 9.74 -9.20 5.36
CA GLU A 23 10.09 -7.87 5.85
C GLU A 23 11.13 -7.19 4.95
N GLU A 24 12.16 -7.91 4.52
CA GLU A 24 13.17 -7.40 3.59
C GLU A 24 12.54 -7.04 2.23
N ALA A 25 11.73 -7.94 1.68
CA ALA A 25 10.99 -7.71 0.45
C ALA A 25 10.07 -6.49 0.58
N LEU A 26 9.30 -6.39 1.67
CA LEU A 26 8.42 -5.23 1.88
C LEU A 26 9.20 -3.91 1.91
N ASN A 27 10.31 -3.84 2.65
CA ASN A 27 11.08 -2.59 2.74
C ASN A 27 11.74 -2.22 1.39
N ARG A 28 12.17 -3.21 0.59
CA ARG A 28 12.65 -2.99 -0.79
C ARG A 28 11.55 -2.39 -1.67
N GLU A 29 10.40 -3.05 -1.73
CA GLU A 29 9.24 -2.62 -2.52
C GLU A 29 8.77 -1.21 -2.11
N LEU A 30 8.68 -0.92 -0.82
CA LEU A 30 8.31 0.41 -0.32
C LEU A 30 9.35 1.49 -0.67
N SER A 31 10.62 1.12 -0.83
CA SER A 31 11.64 2.05 -1.34
C SER A 31 11.42 2.36 -2.82
N GLU A 32 10.99 1.37 -3.61
CA GLU A 32 10.77 1.48 -5.06
C GLU A 32 9.43 2.18 -5.39
N GLU A 33 8.37 1.88 -4.64
CA GLU A 33 7.02 2.40 -4.88
C GLU A 33 6.74 3.74 -4.19
N LEU A 34 7.32 3.98 -3.01
CA LEU A 34 6.99 5.14 -2.16
C LEU A 34 8.21 5.99 -1.78
N GLY A 35 9.44 5.56 -2.09
CA GLY A 35 10.66 6.29 -1.74
C GLY A 35 10.98 6.28 -0.23
N LEU A 36 10.66 5.19 0.48
CA LEU A 36 10.71 5.12 1.96
C LEU A 36 12.05 4.72 2.59
N SER A 37 13.15 4.64 1.85
CA SER A 37 14.45 4.07 2.26
C SER A 37 15.07 4.48 3.61
N SER A 38 14.50 5.45 4.33
CA SER A 38 14.93 5.87 5.67
C SER A 38 13.85 6.51 6.56
N LEU A 39 12.63 6.67 6.05
CA LEU A 39 11.58 7.39 6.79
C LEU A 39 10.81 6.45 7.73
N VAL A 40 10.49 5.26 7.23
CA VAL A 40 9.69 4.26 7.93
C VAL A 40 10.26 2.89 7.61
N GLU A 41 10.58 2.11 8.63
CA GLU A 41 11.06 0.74 8.49
C GLU A 41 10.06 -0.25 9.08
N PHE A 42 9.81 -1.33 8.34
CA PHE A 42 8.95 -2.42 8.74
C PHE A 42 9.76 -3.58 9.29
N SER A 43 9.31 -4.11 10.42
CA SER A 43 9.88 -5.24 11.13
C SER A 43 8.88 -6.38 11.22
N LYS A 44 9.32 -7.51 11.79
CA LYS A 44 8.45 -8.68 12.02
C LYS A 44 7.27 -8.37 12.95
N ASP A 45 7.46 -7.43 13.87
CA ASP A 45 6.45 -7.05 14.87
C ASP A 45 5.33 -6.20 14.26
N ASP A 46 5.57 -5.58 13.11
CA ASP A 46 4.56 -4.81 12.37
C ASP A 46 3.62 -5.71 11.55
N ARG A 47 3.84 -7.04 11.53
CA ARG A 47 3.01 -7.99 10.79
C ARG A 47 1.74 -8.33 11.53
N VAL A 48 0.60 -7.97 10.94
CA VAL A 48 -0.73 -8.16 11.56
C VAL A 48 -1.36 -9.49 11.16
N MET A 49 -1.18 -9.92 9.91
CA MET A 49 -1.86 -11.09 9.38
C MET A 49 -1.04 -11.79 8.29
N VAL A 50 -1.21 -13.11 8.19
CA VAL A 50 -0.83 -13.88 7.01
C VAL A 50 -2.07 -14.62 6.50
N HIS A 51 -2.41 -14.41 5.24
CA HIS A 51 -3.55 -15.07 4.60
C HIS A 51 -3.09 -16.03 3.51
N TYR A 52 -3.49 -17.30 3.61
CA TYR A 52 -3.22 -18.29 2.56
C TYR A 52 -4.37 -18.33 1.54
N ASN A 53 -4.08 -17.90 0.32
CA ASN A 53 -5.01 -18.01 -0.80
C ASN A 53 -4.73 -19.31 -1.58
N LYS A 54 -5.54 -20.35 -1.31
CA LYS A 54 -5.42 -21.66 -1.96
C LYS A 54 -5.62 -21.64 -3.48
N TYR A 55 -6.38 -20.69 -4.02
CA TYR A 55 -6.69 -20.65 -5.46
C TYR A 55 -5.53 -20.10 -6.28
N LYS A 56 -4.80 -19.14 -5.69
CA LYS A 56 -3.62 -18.53 -6.30
C LYS A 56 -2.32 -19.14 -5.81
N LEU A 57 -2.38 -20.03 -4.80
CA LEU A 57 -1.23 -20.61 -4.12
C LEU A 57 -0.28 -19.54 -3.56
N LEU A 58 -0.86 -18.49 -2.96
CA LEU A 58 -0.13 -17.35 -2.41
C LEU A 58 -0.27 -17.27 -0.89
N LEU A 59 0.81 -16.88 -0.22
CA LEU A 59 0.80 -16.40 1.16
C LEU A 59 0.89 -14.87 1.12
N LEU A 60 -0.16 -14.21 1.60
CA LEU A 60 -0.25 -12.75 1.64
C LEU A 60 0.12 -12.28 3.04
N HIS A 61 1.28 -11.66 3.19
CA HIS A 61 1.73 -11.07 4.44
C HIS A 61 1.24 -9.62 4.51
N PHE A 62 0.47 -9.30 5.54
CA PHE A 62 -0.11 -7.98 5.73
C PHE A 62 0.51 -7.30 6.94
N PHE A 63 1.07 -6.11 6.71
CA PHE A 63 1.76 -5.30 7.71
C PHE A 63 1.04 -3.98 7.96
N LEU A 64 1.21 -3.44 9.15
CA LEU A 64 0.63 -2.17 9.56
C LEU A 64 1.67 -1.38 10.36
N LYS A 65 1.86 -0.11 9.98
CA LYS A 65 2.70 0.84 10.72
C LYS A 65 1.90 2.08 11.04
N GLU A 66 1.85 2.45 12.31
CA GLU A 66 1.39 3.77 12.71
C GLU A 66 2.51 4.79 12.48
N VAL A 67 2.18 5.91 11.84
CA VAL A 67 3.12 6.99 11.52
C VAL A 67 2.54 8.33 11.95
N SER A 68 3.41 9.31 12.18
CA SER A 68 2.94 10.67 12.45
C SER A 68 2.24 11.26 11.23
N PHE A 69 1.41 12.30 11.42
CA PHE A 69 0.76 12.95 10.30
C PHE A 69 1.76 13.61 9.34
N ASP A 70 2.87 14.14 9.86
CA ASP A 70 3.92 14.76 9.05
C ASP A 70 4.63 13.71 8.19
N ASP A 71 4.99 12.57 8.78
CA ASP A 71 5.53 11.44 8.02
C ASP A 71 4.52 10.95 6.99
N PHE A 72 3.23 10.85 7.35
CA PHE A 72 2.18 10.45 6.42
C PHE A 72 2.09 11.37 5.20
N ARG A 73 2.21 12.69 5.38
CA ARG A 73 2.26 13.65 4.26
C ARG A 73 3.55 13.54 3.46
N GLU A 74 4.68 13.35 4.13
CA GLU A 74 5.98 13.19 3.48
C GLU A 74 5.99 11.93 2.60
N ILE A 75 5.41 10.82 3.05
CA ILE A 75 5.23 9.60 2.26
C ILE A 75 4.47 9.89 0.96
N GLU A 76 3.37 10.65 1.04
CA GLU A 76 2.60 11.01 -0.16
C GLU A 76 3.41 11.84 -1.14
N LEU A 77 4.16 12.83 -0.64
CA LEU A 77 5.01 13.68 -1.47
C LEU A 77 6.13 12.87 -2.15
N ARG A 78 6.77 11.95 -1.41
CA ARG A 78 7.82 11.09 -1.95
C ARG A 78 7.33 10.11 -2.99
N SER A 79 6.11 9.59 -2.83
CA SER A 79 5.52 8.64 -3.80
C SER A 79 5.45 9.21 -5.22
N MET A 80 5.34 10.53 -5.39
CA MET A 80 5.31 11.19 -6.69
C MET A 80 6.67 11.23 -7.41
N CYS A 81 7.75 10.98 -6.68
CA CYS A 81 9.12 10.94 -7.18
C CYS A 81 9.76 9.56 -7.04
N ALA A 82 8.98 8.55 -6.62
CA ALA A 82 9.46 7.19 -6.43
C ALA A 82 9.74 6.53 -7.80
N PRO A 83 10.72 5.59 -7.87
CA PRO A 83 11.06 4.88 -9.11
C PRO A 83 9.86 4.30 -9.88
N GLU A 84 8.87 3.75 -9.18
CA GLU A 84 7.72 3.09 -9.80
C GLU A 84 6.53 4.03 -10.09
N TYR A 85 6.67 5.33 -9.81
CA TYR A 85 5.64 6.30 -10.14
C TYR A 85 5.45 6.43 -11.66
N GLY A 86 4.23 6.22 -12.13
CA GLY A 86 3.87 6.22 -13.55
C GLY A 86 4.11 4.89 -14.28
N ASN A 87 4.72 3.91 -13.60
CA ASN A 87 4.88 2.54 -14.07
C ASN A 87 3.89 1.64 -13.32
N GLU A 88 4.34 0.95 -12.27
CA GLU A 88 3.50 0.05 -11.48
C GLU A 88 2.52 0.81 -10.57
N VAL A 89 2.90 2.02 -10.13
CA VAL A 89 2.11 2.87 -9.25
C VAL A 89 1.66 4.13 -9.99
N LEU A 90 0.34 4.29 -10.14
CA LEU A 90 -0.27 5.42 -10.84
C LEU A 90 -0.67 6.58 -9.91
N GLY A 91 -0.63 6.36 -8.59
CA GLY A 91 -0.82 7.41 -7.59
C GLY A 91 -1.29 6.89 -6.24
N THR A 92 -0.95 7.65 -5.20
CA THR A 92 -1.34 7.36 -3.81
C THR A 92 -2.67 8.03 -3.47
N VAL A 93 -3.54 7.32 -2.75
CA VAL A 93 -4.85 7.82 -2.30
C VAL A 93 -5.06 7.54 -0.80
N ARG A 94 -5.60 8.54 -0.09
CA ARG A 94 -6.07 8.39 1.29
C ARG A 94 -7.42 7.71 1.31
N VAL A 95 -7.60 6.76 2.24
CA VAL A 95 -8.91 6.13 2.45
C VAL A 95 -9.76 7.06 3.31
N PRO A 96 -10.89 7.58 2.80
CA PRO A 96 -11.81 8.36 3.61
C PRO A 96 -12.47 7.45 4.65
N LEU A 97 -12.31 7.78 5.93
CA LEU A 97 -12.89 7.02 7.04
C LEU A 97 -14.19 7.65 7.58
N TYR A 98 -14.66 8.73 6.96
CA TYR A 98 -15.89 9.42 7.34
C TYR A 98 -17.04 9.05 6.41
N THR A 99 -18.26 9.13 6.95
CA THR A 99 -19.51 9.04 6.18
C THR A 99 -20.07 10.45 6.01
N MET A 100 -20.52 10.78 4.80
CA MET A 100 -21.10 12.09 4.53
C MET A 100 -22.49 12.21 5.16
N THR A 101 -22.96 13.45 5.35
CA THR A 101 -24.25 13.74 6.00
C THR A 101 -25.47 13.28 5.21
N ASP A 102 -25.31 12.99 3.91
CA ASP A 102 -26.34 12.39 3.05
C ASP A 102 -26.52 10.89 3.29
N GLY A 103 -25.80 10.31 4.27
CA GLY A 103 -25.88 8.90 4.64
C GLY A 103 -25.13 7.97 3.70
N TYR A 104 -24.50 8.52 2.66
CA TYR A 104 -23.63 7.76 1.78
C TYR A 104 -22.20 7.81 2.34
N SER A 105 -21.57 6.65 2.44
CA SER A 105 -20.11 6.57 2.56
C SER A 105 -19.51 7.28 1.35
N SER A 106 -18.34 7.89 1.49
CA SER A 106 -17.62 8.60 0.41
C SER A 106 -17.29 7.73 -0.83
N ASP A 107 -17.69 6.47 -0.83
CA ASP A 107 -17.58 5.52 -1.94
C ASP A 107 -18.90 5.50 -2.73
N LYS A 108 -18.97 6.32 -3.79
CA LYS A 108 -19.96 6.14 -4.87
C LYS A 108 -19.24 5.52 -6.06
N SER A 109 -19.22 4.20 -6.17
CA SER A 109 -19.22 3.59 -7.49
C SER A 109 -20.66 3.60 -7.98
N SER A 110 -20.89 4.42 -8.99
CA SER A 110 -22.15 4.57 -9.70
C SER A 110 -22.57 3.25 -10.35
N GLU A 111 -23.41 2.47 -9.68
CA GLU A 111 -24.36 1.58 -10.34
C GLU A 111 -25.65 2.38 -10.64
N GLU A 112 -25.62 3.17 -11.70
CA GLU A 112 -26.83 3.48 -12.45
C GLU A 112 -26.72 2.79 -13.80
N ARG A 113 -27.57 1.77 -13.97
CA ARG A 113 -27.89 1.08 -15.22
C ARG A 113 -28.62 2.00 -16.18
#